data_AF-A0A017T579-F1
#
_entry.id   AF-A0A017T579-F1
#
_cell.length_a   1.000
_cell.length_b   1.000
_cell.length_c   1.000
_cell.angle_alpha   90.00
_cell.angle_beta   90.00
_cell.angle_gamma   90.00
#
_symmetry.space_group_name_H-M   'P 1'
#
loop_
_entity.id
_entity.type
_entity.pdbx_description
1 polymer ?
#
loop_
_entity_poly.entity_id
_entity_poly.type
_entity_poly.pdbx_seq_one_letter_code
_entity_poly.pdbx_strand_id
1 'polypeptide(L)'
;MATTLLVKPYAGSFAVDFQHLDGVLVDLPEGGTRGLRREKDEWDRVDLELATRLPLHAATLRVAPDLATHVTSLNERLEQVRAFKVAVDKLAEVAMETEAFLEDEREAVVGLVVDAVRKAAKRTDPTMMTAFEDTVRYHGQVGKRAVKTRRRNEEAAAQEAAAEEAAAEEAAGEAPGDNAPEKKTAVQKRQ
;
A
#
# COMPACT_ATOMS: atom_id res chain seq x y z
N MET A 1 -10.24 24.28 10.53
CA MET A 1 -11.29 23.42 11.10
C MET A 1 -10.57 22.21 11.65
N ALA A 2 -10.61 21.98 12.96
CA ALA A 2 -10.03 20.77 13.54
C ALA A 2 -10.95 19.61 13.15
N THR A 3 -10.46 18.70 12.30
CA THR A 3 -11.16 17.45 12.03
C THR A 3 -11.05 16.63 13.31
N THR A 4 -12.09 16.61 14.13
CA THR A 4 -12.16 15.69 15.26
C THR A 4 -12.23 14.29 14.69
N LEU A 5 -11.10 13.61 14.60
CA LEU A 5 -11.06 12.20 14.27
C LEU A 5 -11.81 11.46 15.38
N LEU A 6 -12.85 10.73 15.00
CA LEU A 6 -13.57 9.86 15.92
C LEU A 6 -12.69 8.64 16.21
N VAL A 7 -11.78 8.78 17.18
CA VAL A 7 -10.90 7.69 17.63
C VAL A 7 -11.75 6.67 18.38
N LYS A 8 -11.70 5.42 17.93
CA LYS A 8 -12.32 4.29 18.64
C LYS A 8 -11.21 3.50 19.35
N PRO A 9 -11.31 3.30 20.67
CA PRO A 9 -10.37 2.41 21.36
C PRO A 9 -10.37 1.03 20.72
N TYR A 10 -9.19 0.43 20.60
CA TYR A 10 -9.09 -0.96 20.18
C TYR A 10 -9.80 -1.86 21.19
N ALA A 11 -10.81 -2.60 20.72
CA ALA A 11 -11.63 -3.48 21.53
C ALA A 11 -11.25 -4.97 21.41
N GLY A 12 -10.19 -5.28 20.65
CA GLY A 12 -9.72 -6.65 20.48
C GLY A 12 -8.82 -7.11 21.62
N SER A 13 -8.30 -8.33 21.50
CA SER A 13 -7.40 -8.89 22.52
C SER A 13 -6.01 -8.28 22.43
N PHE A 14 -5.48 -7.84 23.57
CA PHE A 14 -4.10 -7.36 23.70
C PHE A 14 -3.09 -8.49 23.99
N ALA A 15 -3.60 -9.66 24.39
CA ALA A 15 -2.79 -10.85 24.62
C ALA A 15 -3.15 -11.89 23.56
N VAL A 16 -2.15 -12.40 22.86
CA VAL A 16 -2.34 -13.49 21.92
C VAL A 16 -1.35 -14.59 22.26
N ASP A 17 -1.89 -15.70 22.71
CA ASP A 17 -1.10 -16.86 23.13
C ASP A 17 -1.08 -17.91 22.02
N PHE A 18 0.11 -18.19 21.51
CA PHE A 18 0.37 -19.18 20.48
C PHE A 18 1.43 -20.20 20.93
N GLN A 19 1.56 -20.44 22.24
CA GLN A 19 2.48 -21.46 22.76
C GLN A 19 2.24 -22.86 22.17
N HIS A 20 1.01 -23.16 21.74
CA HIS A 20 0.68 -24.41 21.05
C HIS A 20 1.37 -24.58 19.67
N LEU A 21 1.91 -23.50 19.09
CA LEU A 21 2.72 -23.52 17.88
C LEU A 21 4.23 -23.66 18.15
N ASP A 22 4.63 -23.94 19.40
CA ASP A 22 6.02 -24.23 19.72
C ASP A 22 6.54 -25.43 18.92
N GLY A 23 7.73 -25.30 18.35
CA GLY A 23 8.30 -26.25 17.40
C GLY A 23 7.63 -26.32 16.01
N VAL A 24 6.53 -25.58 15.77
CA VAL A 24 5.89 -25.44 14.44
C VAL A 24 6.38 -24.18 13.72
N LEU A 25 6.56 -23.07 14.44
CA LEU A 25 7.08 -21.82 13.87
C LEU A 25 8.57 -21.96 13.56
N VAL A 26 8.95 -21.52 12.36
CA VAL A 26 10.34 -21.57 11.87
C VAL A 26 10.74 -20.18 11.39
N ASP A 27 11.90 -19.72 11.87
CA ASP A 27 12.56 -18.53 11.33
C ASP A 27 13.46 -18.93 10.16
N LEU A 28 13.16 -18.41 8.97
CA LEU A 28 13.92 -18.68 7.76
C LEU A 28 14.87 -17.50 7.51
N PRO A 29 16.12 -17.76 7.07
CA PRO A 29 17.04 -16.69 6.72
C PRO A 29 16.49 -15.85 5.56
N GLU A 30 17.09 -14.67 5.33
CA GLU A 30 16.69 -13.81 4.22
C GLU A 30 16.73 -14.57 2.88
N GLY A 31 15.63 -14.50 2.12
CA GLY A 31 15.47 -15.26 0.88
C GLY A 31 15.17 -16.76 1.06
N GLY A 32 15.10 -17.28 2.29
CA GLY A 32 14.81 -18.69 2.61
C GLY A 32 13.42 -19.17 2.20
N THR A 33 12.53 -18.25 1.81
CA THR A 33 11.22 -18.57 1.23
C THR A 33 11.28 -18.89 -0.26
N ARG A 34 12.41 -18.61 -0.93
CA ARG A 34 12.57 -18.82 -2.38
C ARG A 34 12.58 -20.31 -2.71
N GLY A 35 11.71 -20.71 -3.64
CA GLY A 35 11.59 -22.11 -4.07
C GLY A 35 10.66 -22.97 -3.23
N LEU A 36 10.12 -22.44 -2.11
CA LEU A 36 9.06 -23.12 -1.38
C LEU A 36 7.78 -23.16 -2.23
N ARG A 37 7.13 -24.33 -2.27
CA ARG A 37 5.85 -24.50 -2.95
C ARG A 37 4.75 -23.92 -2.06
N ARG A 38 3.81 -23.21 -2.68
CA ARG A 38 2.63 -22.66 -2.02
C ARG A 38 1.40 -23.45 -2.44
N GLU A 39 0.35 -23.32 -1.63
CA GLU A 39 -0.98 -23.77 -2.00
C GLU A 39 -1.37 -23.17 -3.36
N LYS A 40 -2.12 -23.94 -4.14
CA LYS A 40 -2.63 -23.54 -5.45
C LYS A 40 -4.14 -23.44 -5.38
N ASP A 41 -4.72 -22.76 -6.35
CA ASP A 41 -6.16 -22.73 -6.54
C ASP A 41 -6.74 -24.15 -6.61
N GLU A 42 -7.96 -24.32 -6.11
CA GLU A 42 -8.69 -25.59 -6.02
C GLU A 42 -8.11 -26.63 -5.03
N TRP A 43 -7.28 -26.23 -4.06
CA TRP A 43 -6.76 -27.14 -3.04
C TRP A 43 -7.86 -27.93 -2.30
N ASP A 44 -8.96 -27.29 -1.89
CA ASP A 44 -10.05 -27.96 -1.17
C ASP A 44 -10.62 -29.18 -1.90
N ARG A 45 -10.70 -29.09 -3.23
CA ARG A 45 -11.15 -30.19 -4.08
C ARG A 45 -10.15 -31.35 -4.06
N VAL A 46 -8.86 -31.03 -4.12
CA VAL A 46 -7.76 -32.01 -4.07
C VAL A 46 -7.70 -32.64 -2.68
N ASP A 47 -7.86 -31.86 -1.62
CA ASP A 47 -7.86 -32.35 -0.24
C ASP A 47 -9.00 -33.36 0.00
N LEU A 48 -10.22 -33.03 -0.46
CA LEU A 48 -11.35 -33.96 -0.41
C LEU A 48 -11.09 -35.23 -1.23
N GLU A 49 -10.49 -35.10 -2.41
CA GLU A 49 -10.11 -36.26 -3.23
C GLU A 49 -9.08 -37.14 -2.51
N LEU A 50 -8.04 -36.55 -1.93
CA LEU A 50 -7.01 -37.27 -1.19
C LEU A 50 -7.61 -37.95 0.04
N ALA A 51 -8.43 -37.26 0.83
CA ALA A 51 -9.08 -37.81 2.02
C ALA A 51 -9.97 -39.02 1.70
N THR A 52 -10.66 -39.01 0.55
CA THR A 52 -11.59 -40.08 0.15
C THR A 52 -10.93 -41.24 -0.59
N ARG A 53 -9.99 -40.95 -1.50
CA ARG A 53 -9.40 -41.97 -2.40
C ARG A 53 -8.12 -42.58 -1.86
N LEU A 54 -7.30 -41.81 -1.15
CA LEU A 54 -6.00 -42.28 -0.67
C LEU A 54 -6.13 -43.52 0.24
N PRO A 55 -7.07 -43.59 1.20
CA PRO A 55 -7.23 -44.78 2.04
C PRO A 55 -7.58 -46.06 1.23
N LEU A 56 -8.31 -45.91 0.12
CA LEU A 56 -8.74 -47.03 -0.72
C LEU A 56 -7.63 -47.52 -1.66
N HIS A 57 -6.74 -46.62 -2.08
CA HIS A 57 -5.74 -46.89 -3.12
C HIS A 57 -4.28 -46.86 -2.63
N ALA A 58 -4.02 -46.58 -1.34
CA ALA A 58 -2.67 -46.44 -0.79
C ALA A 58 -1.78 -47.65 -1.08
N ALA A 59 -2.30 -48.88 -0.89
CA ALA A 59 -1.57 -50.11 -1.15
C ALA A 59 -1.19 -50.27 -2.63
N THR A 60 -2.10 -49.95 -3.54
CA THR A 60 -1.86 -49.99 -4.99
C THR A 60 -0.81 -48.97 -5.43
N LEU A 61 -0.86 -47.77 -4.85
CA LEU A 61 0.10 -46.69 -5.09
C LEU A 61 1.45 -46.93 -4.39
N ARG A 62 1.55 -47.96 -3.53
CA ARG A 62 2.72 -48.26 -2.69
C ARG A 62 3.15 -47.07 -1.83
N VAL A 63 2.18 -46.29 -1.35
CA VAL A 63 2.41 -45.19 -0.41
C VAL A 63 2.13 -45.65 1.02
N ALA A 64 2.73 -44.95 1.98
CA ALA A 64 2.54 -45.25 3.39
C ALA A 64 1.06 -45.00 3.78
N PRO A 65 0.45 -45.89 4.60
CA PRO A 65 -0.96 -45.79 4.96
C PRO A 65 -1.29 -44.59 5.85
N ASP A 66 -0.29 -44.03 6.53
CA ASP A 66 -0.39 -42.85 7.40
C ASP A 66 -0.32 -41.52 6.64
N LEU A 67 -0.02 -41.53 5.33
CA LEU A 67 0.15 -40.32 4.53
C LEU A 67 -1.10 -39.43 4.53
N ALA A 68 -2.31 -40.01 4.52
CA ALA A 68 -3.56 -39.24 4.62
C ALA A 68 -3.61 -38.45 5.93
N THR A 69 -3.29 -39.11 7.05
CA THR A 69 -3.24 -38.49 8.39
C THR A 69 -2.17 -37.39 8.44
N HIS A 70 -1.03 -37.61 7.79
CA HIS A 70 0.03 -36.60 7.72
C HIS A 70 -0.42 -35.34 6.97
N VAL A 71 -1.10 -35.48 5.83
CA VAL A 71 -1.65 -34.34 5.07
C VAL A 71 -2.67 -33.58 5.92
N THR A 72 -3.61 -34.27 6.57
CA THR A 72 -4.58 -33.64 7.46
C THR A 72 -3.89 -32.85 8.58
N SER A 73 -2.87 -33.43 9.23
CA SER A 73 -2.13 -32.73 10.29
C SER A 73 -1.38 -31.49 9.77
N LEU A 74 -0.86 -31.52 8.55
CA LEU A 74 -0.24 -30.34 7.93
C LEU A 74 -1.27 -29.25 7.63
N ASN A 75 -2.47 -29.61 7.15
CA ASN A 75 -3.55 -28.66 6.90
C ASN A 75 -3.98 -27.97 8.21
N GLU A 76 -4.18 -28.74 9.29
CA GLU A 76 -4.52 -28.19 10.61
C GLU A 76 -3.45 -27.23 11.12
N ARG A 77 -2.16 -27.58 11.00
CA ARG A 77 -1.05 -26.70 11.39
C ARG A 77 -1.01 -25.43 10.54
N LEU A 78 -1.26 -25.53 9.23
CA LEU A 78 -1.33 -24.38 8.34
C LEU A 78 -2.47 -23.44 8.72
N GLU A 79 -3.64 -23.97 9.07
CA GLU A 79 -4.78 -23.18 9.55
C GLU A 79 -4.44 -22.44 10.85
N GLN A 80 -3.81 -23.11 11.81
CA GLN A 80 -3.37 -22.48 13.06
C GLN A 80 -2.36 -21.35 12.80
N VAL A 81 -1.38 -21.56 11.92
CA VAL A 81 -0.40 -20.53 11.52
C VAL A 81 -1.07 -19.37 10.77
N ARG A 82 -2.09 -19.63 9.95
CA ARG A 82 -2.86 -18.58 9.25
C ARG A 82 -3.66 -17.74 10.25
N ALA A 83 -4.32 -18.37 11.22
CA ALA A 83 -5.03 -17.66 12.27
C ALA A 83 -4.07 -16.81 13.13
N PHE A 84 -2.91 -17.36 13.48
CA PHE A 84 -1.82 -16.62 14.12
C PHE A 84 -1.45 -15.36 13.35
N LYS A 85 -1.15 -15.51 12.05
CA LYS A 85 -0.76 -14.40 11.19
C LYS A 85 -1.82 -13.30 11.16
N VAL A 86 -3.11 -13.66 11.00
CA VAL A 86 -4.20 -12.67 10.98
C VAL A 86 -4.27 -11.87 12.28
N ALA A 87 -4.13 -12.53 13.43
CA ALA A 87 -4.16 -11.86 14.72
C ALA A 87 -2.97 -10.90 14.91
N VAL A 88 -1.76 -11.33 14.55
CA VAL A 88 -0.54 -10.51 14.64
C VAL A 88 -0.60 -9.33 13.66
N ASP A 89 -1.01 -9.56 12.42
CA ASP A 89 -1.12 -8.51 11.40
C ASP A 89 -2.10 -7.43 11.86
N LYS A 90 -3.23 -7.81 12.49
CA LYS A 90 -4.18 -6.83 13.00
C LYS A 90 -3.62 -6.02 14.18
N LEU A 91 -2.86 -6.66 15.08
CA LEU A 91 -2.20 -5.93 16.17
C LEU A 91 -1.11 -5.00 15.66
N ALA A 92 -0.34 -5.42 14.65
CA ALA A 92 0.66 -4.58 14.01
C ALA A 92 0.02 -3.36 13.32
N GLU A 93 -1.10 -3.55 12.61
CA GLU A 93 -1.89 -2.48 12.03
C GLU A 93 -2.34 -1.46 13.09
N VAL A 94 -2.92 -1.94 14.20
CA VAL A 94 -3.38 -1.08 15.30
C VAL A 94 -2.21 -0.34 15.96
N ALA A 95 -1.06 -0.98 16.12
CA ALA A 95 0.13 -0.35 16.67
C ALA A 95 0.63 0.79 15.76
N MET A 96 0.70 0.56 14.45
CA MET A 96 1.07 1.57 13.46
C MET A 96 0.07 2.74 13.43
N GLU A 97 -1.24 2.47 13.47
CA GLU A 97 -2.27 3.53 13.54
C GLU A 97 -2.14 4.34 14.83
N THR A 98 -1.90 3.66 15.96
CA THR A 98 -1.72 4.31 17.26
C THR A 98 -0.46 5.16 17.30
N GLU A 99 0.65 4.69 16.71
CA GLU A 99 1.88 5.47 16.56
C GLU A 99 1.59 6.76 15.79
N ALA A 100 1.00 6.67 14.60
CA ALA A 100 0.67 7.85 13.79
C ALA A 100 -0.27 8.83 14.53
N PHE A 101 -1.24 8.30 15.28
CA PHE A 101 -2.13 9.12 16.11
C PHE A 101 -1.38 9.86 17.22
N LEU A 102 -0.51 9.18 17.96
CA LEU A 102 0.30 9.78 19.02
C LEU A 102 1.31 10.79 18.46
N GLU A 103 1.83 10.56 17.26
CA GLU A 103 2.68 11.51 16.57
C GLU A 103 1.90 12.79 16.20
N ASP A 104 0.68 12.67 15.68
CA ASP A 104 -0.17 13.83 15.39
C ASP A 104 -0.48 14.65 16.66
N GLU A 105 -0.83 13.98 17.77
CA GLU A 105 -1.03 14.64 19.06
C GLU A 105 0.24 15.38 19.53
N ARG A 106 1.41 14.73 19.40
CA ARG A 106 2.71 15.33 19.72
C ARG A 106 2.95 16.58 18.87
N GLU A 107 2.74 16.51 17.56
CA GLU A 107 2.94 17.64 16.64
C GLU A 107 1.98 18.80 16.94
N ALA A 108 0.73 18.51 17.30
CA ALA A 108 -0.23 19.52 17.73
C ALA A 108 0.25 20.28 18.98
N VAL A 109 0.80 19.57 19.97
CA VAL A 109 1.38 20.18 21.18
C VAL A 109 2.61 21.01 20.84
N VAL A 110 3.50 20.53 19.96
CA VAL A 110 4.66 21.29 19.47
C VAL A 110 4.21 22.59 18.78
N GLY A 111 3.14 22.54 17.97
CA GLY A 111 2.55 23.72 17.34
C GLY A 111 2.09 24.76 18.35
N LEU A 112 1.40 24.34 19.42
CA LEU A 112 0.98 25.22 20.51
C LEU A 112 2.17 25.92 21.19
N VAL A 113 3.25 25.18 21.44
CA VAL A 113 4.48 25.72 22.02
C VAL A 113 5.11 26.77 21.09
N VAL A 114 5.23 26.45 19.80
CA VAL A 114 5.78 27.38 18.80
C VAL A 114 4.97 28.67 18.71
N ASP A 115 3.64 28.57 18.73
CA ASP A 115 2.77 29.75 18.70
C ASP A 115 2.89 30.59 19.98
N ALA A 116 3.03 29.95 21.14
CA ALA A 116 3.31 30.63 22.41
C ALA A 116 4.66 31.36 22.39
N VAL A 117 5.73 30.70 21.91
CA VAL A 117 7.07 31.29 21.73
C VAL A 117 7.01 32.52 20.84
N ARG A 118 6.37 32.41 19.67
CA ARG A 118 6.23 33.54 18.73
C ARG A 118 5.47 34.71 19.35
N LYS A 119 4.41 34.42 20.11
CA LYS A 119 3.63 35.45 20.82
C LYS A 119 4.45 36.13 21.90
N ALA A 120 5.21 35.38 22.69
CA ALA A 120 6.10 35.91 23.73
C ALA A 120 7.23 36.74 23.12
N ALA A 121 7.86 36.26 22.05
CA ALA A 121 8.90 36.99 21.32
C ALA A 121 8.42 38.34 20.79
N LYS A 122 7.19 38.40 20.29
CA LYS A 122 6.60 39.63 19.76
C LYS A 122 6.19 40.63 20.84
N ARG A 123 5.80 40.16 22.03
CA ARG A 123 5.14 40.99 23.06
C ARG A 123 5.94 41.22 24.33
N THR A 124 6.87 40.34 24.65
CA THR A 124 7.51 40.28 25.97
C THR A 124 9.02 40.23 25.86
N ASP A 125 9.59 39.22 25.19
CA ASP A 125 11.04 39.00 25.13
C ASP A 125 11.48 38.41 23.79
N PRO A 126 12.13 39.20 22.90
CA PRO A 126 12.61 38.73 21.61
C PRO A 126 13.59 37.54 21.67
N THR A 127 14.30 37.34 22.78
CA THR A 127 15.29 36.25 22.92
C THR A 127 14.65 34.86 22.92
N MET A 128 13.33 34.77 23.15
CA MET A 128 12.57 33.51 23.08
C MET A 128 12.68 32.82 21.72
N MET A 129 12.84 33.57 20.63
CA MET A 129 13.05 32.97 19.30
C MET A 129 14.38 32.23 19.19
N THR A 130 15.42 32.77 19.83
CA THR A 130 16.75 32.15 19.87
C THR A 130 16.75 30.94 20.80
N ALA A 131 16.09 31.05 21.96
CA ALA A 131 16.00 29.95 22.93
C ALA A 131 15.29 28.69 22.37
N PHE A 132 14.34 28.87 21.44
CA PHE A 132 13.57 27.78 20.82
C PHE A 132 13.81 27.66 19.31
N GLU A 133 14.98 28.07 18.83
CA GLU A 133 15.29 28.11 17.39
C GLU A 133 15.03 26.77 16.70
N ASP A 134 15.48 25.67 17.30
CA ASP A 134 15.33 24.32 16.74
C ASP A 134 13.86 23.88 16.63
N THR A 135 13.06 24.13 17.67
CA THR A 135 11.63 23.79 17.68
C THR A 135 10.88 24.59 16.62
N VAL A 136 11.15 25.90 16.52
CA VAL A 136 10.55 26.76 15.50
C VAL A 136 10.97 26.32 14.10
N ARG A 137 12.25 25.97 13.92
CA ARG A 137 12.80 25.48 12.65
C ARG A 137 12.18 24.14 12.24
N TYR A 138 12.02 23.22 13.19
CA TYR A 138 11.40 21.91 13.00
C TYR A 138 9.94 22.04 12.55
N HIS A 139 9.11 22.76 13.31
CA HIS A 139 7.70 23.00 12.96
C HIS A 139 7.55 23.74 11.61
N GLY A 140 8.52 24.59 11.24
CA GLY A 140 8.55 25.28 9.95
C GLY A 140 8.84 24.40 8.73
N GLN A 141 9.26 23.13 8.90
CA GLN A 141 9.62 22.25 7.78
C GLN A 141 8.42 21.95 6.86
N VAL A 142 7.24 21.73 7.43
CA VAL A 142 6.00 21.44 6.66
C VAL A 142 5.67 22.59 5.72
N GLY A 143 5.72 23.83 6.22
CA GLY A 143 5.49 25.03 5.40
C GLY A 143 6.48 25.16 4.24
N LYS A 144 7.77 24.90 4.49
CA LYS A 144 8.80 24.92 3.43
C LYS A 144 8.54 23.89 2.33
N ARG A 145 8.12 22.67 2.71
CA ARG A 145 7.75 21.61 1.75
C ARG A 145 6.51 22.00 0.95
N ALA A 146 5.48 22.53 1.60
CA ALA A 146 4.24 22.95 0.93
C ALA A 146 4.48 24.04 -0.12
N VAL A 147 5.31 25.05 0.18
CA VAL A 147 5.71 26.08 -0.78
C VAL A 147 6.45 25.48 -1.97
N LYS A 148 7.41 24.56 -1.72
CA LYS A 148 8.14 23.86 -2.79
C LYS A 148 7.20 23.06 -3.69
N THR A 149 6.24 22.35 -3.13
CA THR A 149 5.25 21.57 -3.89
C THR A 149 4.35 22.49 -4.73
N ARG A 150 3.85 23.59 -4.16
CA ARG A 150 3.04 24.57 -4.93
C ARG A 150 3.81 25.11 -6.13
N ARG A 151 5.06 25.54 -5.93
CA ARG A 151 5.92 26.02 -7.02
C ARG A 151 6.12 24.97 -8.11
N ARG A 152 6.37 23.71 -7.74
CA ARG A 152 6.53 22.61 -8.70
C ARG A 152 5.25 22.34 -9.49
N ASN A 153 4.09 22.40 -8.84
CA ASN A 153 2.81 22.19 -9.51
C ASN A 153 2.47 23.33 -10.48
N GLU A 154 2.78 24.58 -10.11
CA GLU A 154 2.64 25.75 -10.99
C GLU A 154 3.55 25.63 -12.22
N GLU A 155 4.81 25.23 -12.03
CA GLU A 155 5.78 24.98 -13.11
C GLU A 155 5.31 23.85 -14.04
N ALA A 156 4.80 22.74 -13.50
CA ALA A 156 4.29 21.61 -14.28
C ALA A 156 3.03 21.99 -15.09
N ALA A 157 2.08 22.70 -14.48
CA ALA A 157 0.88 23.16 -15.16
C ALA A 157 1.18 24.14 -16.30
N ALA A 158 2.18 25.02 -16.12
CA ALA A 158 2.63 25.92 -17.18
C ALA A 158 3.29 25.18 -18.35
N GLN A 159 4.02 24.10 -18.07
CA GLN A 159 4.62 23.25 -19.11
C GLN A 159 3.57 22.43 -19.87
N GLU A 160 2.57 21.89 -19.17
CA GLU A 160 1.44 21.19 -19.79
C GLU A 160 0.63 22.13 -20.69
N ALA A 161 0.32 23.35 -20.22
CA ALA A 161 -0.37 24.36 -21.04
C ALA A 161 0.44 24.75 -22.29
N ALA A 162 1.75 24.95 -22.16
CA ALA A 162 2.61 25.25 -23.31
C ALA A 162 2.72 24.07 -24.30
N ALA A 163 2.70 22.83 -23.81
CA ALA A 163 2.71 21.64 -24.66
C ALA A 163 1.36 21.45 -25.38
N GLU A 164 0.24 21.76 -24.74
CA GLU A 164 -1.09 21.74 -25.35
C GLU A 164 -1.25 22.85 -26.40
N GLU A 165 -0.74 24.05 -26.15
CA GLU A 165 -0.72 25.15 -27.14
C GLU A 165 0.17 24.79 -28.34
N ALA A 166 1.35 24.21 -28.11
CA ALA A 166 2.22 23.74 -29.19
C ALA A 166 1.60 22.62 -30.03
N ALA A 167 0.92 21.65 -29.38
CA ALA A 167 0.22 20.57 -30.08
C ALA A 167 -1.00 21.07 -30.87
N ALA A 168 -1.70 22.11 -30.37
CA ALA A 168 -2.81 22.74 -31.07
C ALA A 168 -2.35 23.55 -32.31
N GLU A 169 -1.21 24.23 -32.23
CA GLU A 169 -0.60 24.90 -33.40
C GLU A 169 -0.12 23.90 -34.46
N GLU A 170 0.46 22.76 -34.05
CA GLU A 170 0.91 21.71 -34.96
C GLU A 170 -0.27 21.04 -35.69
N ALA A 171 -1.40 20.82 -35.00
CA ALA A 171 -2.63 20.30 -35.60
C ALA A 171 -3.34 21.28 -36.55
N ALA A 172 -3.17 22.59 -36.36
CA ALA A 172 -3.73 23.62 -37.25
C ALA A 172 -2.90 23.84 -38.53
N GLY A 173 -1.63 23.42 -38.54
CA GLY A 173 -0.73 23.50 -39.70
C GLY A 173 -0.99 22.44 -40.78
N GLU A 174 -1.76 21.38 -40.48
CA GLU A 174 -2.03 20.25 -41.38
C GLU A 174 -3.46 20.31 -41.97
N ALA A 175 -3.84 21.46 -42.54
CA ALA A 175 -5.05 21.55 -43.36
C ALA A 175 -4.78 20.98 -44.78
N PRO A 176 -5.58 20.01 -45.27
CA PRO A 176 -5.29 19.27 -46.49
C PRO A 176 -5.44 20.15 -47.74
N GLY A 177 -4.34 20.27 -48.48
CA GLY A 177 -4.31 20.86 -49.80
C GLY A 177 -5.28 20.17 -50.76
N ASP A 178 -6.23 20.97 -51.24
CA ASP A 178 -6.89 20.95 -52.55
C ASP A 178 -6.45 19.82 -53.49
N ASN A 179 -7.22 18.73 -53.56
CA ASN A 179 -7.05 17.71 -54.60
C ASN A 179 -8.41 17.38 -55.22
N ALA A 180 -8.77 18.19 -56.21
CA ALA A 180 -9.94 18.02 -57.06
C ALA A 180 -9.82 16.73 -57.89
N PRO A 181 -10.79 15.79 -57.83
CA PRO A 181 -10.77 14.64 -58.72
C PRO A 181 -11.34 14.98 -60.10
N GLU A 182 -10.47 14.97 -61.11
CA GLU A 182 -10.82 14.95 -62.54
C GLU A 182 -11.75 13.77 -62.85
N LYS A 183 -12.95 14.06 -63.38
CA LYS A 183 -13.80 13.07 -64.04
C LYS A 183 -13.16 12.64 -65.37
N LYS A 184 -12.54 11.46 -65.41
CA LYS A 184 -12.21 10.76 -66.67
C LYS A 184 -13.12 9.56 -66.90
N THR A 185 -13.78 9.63 -68.04
CA THR A 185 -14.59 8.65 -68.76
C THR A 185 -13.78 7.44 -69.25
N ALA A 186 -14.34 6.24 -69.10
CA ALA A 186 -14.08 5.06 -69.94
C ALA A 186 -15.20 4.03 -69.64
N VAL A 187 -16.26 3.90 -70.44
CA VAL A 187 -16.34 3.05 -71.65
C VAL A 187 -15.63 1.71 -71.48
N GLN A 188 -16.39 0.67 -71.11
CA GLN A 188 -16.03 -0.71 -71.42
C GLN A 188 -17.26 -1.51 -71.88
N LYS A 189 -17.00 -2.37 -72.86
CA LYS A 189 -17.89 -2.96 -73.86
C LYS A 189 -17.73 -4.49 -73.74
N ARG A 190 -18.83 -5.23 -73.98
CA ARG A 190 -18.92 -6.69 -74.24
C ARG A 190 -18.70 -7.58 -73.00
N GLN A 191 -19.46 -8.64 -72.77
CA GLN A 191 -20.13 -9.57 -73.70
C GLN A 191 -21.63 -9.73 -73.44
#